data_AF-A0A930Y3X1-F1
#
_entry.id   AF-A0A930Y3X1-F1
#
_cell.length_a   1.000
_cell.length_b   1.000
_cell.length_c   1.000
_cell.angle_alpha   90.00
_cell.angle_beta   90.00
_cell.angle_gamma   90.00
#
_symmetry.space_group_name_H-M   'P 1'
#
loop_
_entity.id
_entity.type
_entity.pdbx_description
1 polymer ?
#
loop_
_entity_poly.entity_id
_entity_poly.type
_entity_poly.pdbx_seq_one_letter_code
_entity_poly.pdbx_strand_id
1 'polypeptide(L)'
;MYKYKSPNHALYFLSERRKNGSVIVFEIDNTLHEQIMSSAVPQKPIPGIPRDINAPKIVDENKGQPSINLELPKVWDRLLEKHSSKARILTEEQFKNEYGQ
;
A
#
# COMPACT_ATOMS: atom_id res chain seq x y z
N MET A 1 3.54 16.53 -15.15
CA MET A 1 2.24 15.83 -15.09
C MET A 1 2.51 14.37 -14.78
N TYR A 2 2.47 13.98 -13.50
CA TYR A 2 2.78 12.62 -13.08
C TYR A 2 1.58 11.72 -13.36
N LYS A 3 1.66 10.90 -14.42
CA LYS A 3 0.73 9.78 -14.64
C LYS A 3 0.98 8.75 -13.55
N TYR A 4 0.13 8.71 -12.52
CA TYR A 4 0.05 7.54 -11.64
C TYR A 4 -0.39 6.36 -12.50
N LYS A 5 0.47 5.35 -12.68
CA LYS A 5 0.12 4.14 -13.44
C LYS A 5 -0.31 3.03 -12.45
N SER A 6 -1.41 2.37 -12.79
CA SER A 6 -2.05 1.15 -12.26
C SER A 6 -1.71 0.59 -10.85
N PRO A 7 -2.71 0.40 -9.95
CA PRO A 7 -2.61 -0.36 -8.71
C PRO A 7 -2.69 -1.88 -8.94
N ASN A 8 -1.79 -2.40 -9.78
CA ASN A 8 -1.79 -3.79 -10.24
C ASN A 8 -1.89 -4.83 -9.10
N HIS A 9 -1.33 -4.51 -7.93
CA HIS A 9 -1.32 -5.42 -6.78
C HIS A 9 -2.68 -5.54 -6.10
N ALA A 10 -3.38 -4.43 -5.86
CA ALA A 10 -4.73 -4.46 -5.31
C ALA A 10 -5.71 -5.15 -6.27
N LEU A 11 -5.56 -4.92 -7.58
CA LEU A 11 -6.32 -5.61 -8.62
C LEU A 11 -6.11 -7.13 -8.57
N TYR A 12 -4.86 -7.60 -8.51
CA TYR A 12 -4.54 -9.03 -8.40
C TYR A 12 -5.20 -9.68 -7.17
N PHE A 13 -5.19 -9.00 -6.02
CA PHE A 13 -5.82 -9.54 -4.81
C PHE A 13 -7.34 -9.64 -4.94
N LEU A 14 -7.99 -8.65 -5.57
CA LEU A 14 -9.43 -8.64 -5.78
C LEU A 14 -9.88 -9.68 -6.82
N SER A 15 -9.13 -9.88 -7.90
CA SER A 15 -9.54 -10.78 -8.99
C SER A 15 -9.14 -12.25 -8.77
N GLU A 16 -7.95 -12.51 -8.23
CA GLU A 16 -7.38 -13.87 -8.15
C GLU A 16 -7.42 -14.45 -6.74
N ARG A 17 -7.02 -13.66 -5.74
CA ARG A 17 -6.79 -14.20 -4.38
C ARG A 17 -8.03 -14.17 -3.49
N ARG A 18 -8.91 -13.19 -3.70
CA ARG A 18 -10.17 -13.00 -2.97
C ARG A 18 -11.28 -12.58 -3.93
N LYS A 19 -11.75 -13.54 -4.74
CA LYS A 19 -12.91 -13.32 -5.62
C LYS A 19 -14.09 -12.76 -4.81
N ASN A 20 -14.73 -11.70 -5.34
CA ASN A 20 -15.79 -10.94 -4.68
C ASN A 20 -15.35 -10.23 -3.37
N GLY A 21 -14.06 -10.03 -3.18
CA GLY A 21 -13.53 -9.23 -2.08
C GLY A 21 -13.85 -7.75 -2.22
N SER A 22 -13.67 -7.02 -1.12
CA SER A 22 -13.70 -5.55 -1.11
C SER A 22 -12.36 -5.00 -0.67
N VAL A 23 -12.03 -3.79 -1.12
CA VAL A 23 -10.84 -3.05 -0.73
C VAL A 23 -11.24 -1.78 -0.02
N ILE A 24 -10.50 -1.42 1.03
CA ILE A 24 -10.64 -0.12 1.68
C ILE A 24 -9.63 0.82 1.03
N VAL A 25 -10.12 1.95 0.55
CA VAL A 25 -9.30 3.04 0.02
C VAL A 25 -9.50 4.25 0.90
N PHE A 26 -8.41 4.85 1.33
CA PHE A 26 -8.40 6.09 2.11
C PHE A 26 -7.19 6.92 1.68
N GLU A 27 -7.27 8.22 1.91
CA GLU A 27 -6.16 9.14 1.72
C GLU A 27 -5.44 9.33 3.05
N ILE A 28 -4.12 9.55 3.01
CA ILE A 28 -3.33 9.99 4.16
C ILE A 28 -2.69 11.33 3.83
N ASP A 29 -2.38 12.14 4.85
CA ASP A 29 -1.63 13.37 4.61
C ASP A 29 -0.19 13.12 4.13
N ASN A 30 0.39 14.16 3.52
CA ASN A 30 1.72 14.07 2.92
C ASN A 30 2.82 13.81 3.95
N THR A 31 2.66 14.31 5.18
CA THR A 31 3.65 14.13 6.25
C THR A 31 3.73 12.66 6.66
N LEU A 32 2.59 12.01 6.88
CA LEU A 32 2.57 10.58 7.18
C LEU A 32 3.06 9.75 5.98
N HIS A 33 2.70 10.14 4.76
CA HIS A 33 3.22 9.48 3.55
C HIS A 33 4.75 9.51 3.51
N GLU A 34 5.38 10.67 3.66
CA GLU A 34 6.84 10.82 3.67
C GLU A 34 7.50 10.03 4.81
N GLN A 35 6.89 10.02 5.99
CA GLN A 35 7.37 9.24 7.13
C GLN A 35 7.34 7.72 6.85
N ILE A 36 6.27 7.22 6.23
CA ILE A 36 6.17 5.80 5.85
C ILE A 36 7.23 5.47 4.79
N MET A 37 7.36 6.30 3.75
CA MET A 37 8.28 6.04 2.65
C MET A 37 9.74 6.11 3.08
N SER A 38 10.10 7.04 3.97
CA SER A 38 11.48 7.19 4.48
C SER A 38 11.89 6.08 5.45
N SER A 39 10.93 5.42 6.11
CA SER A 39 11.17 4.31 7.03
C SER A 39 11.02 2.94 6.39
N ALA A 40 10.57 2.86 5.14
CA ALA A 40 10.34 1.61 4.45
C ALA A 40 11.66 0.88 4.12
N VAL A 41 11.71 -0.41 4.44
CA VAL A 41 12.87 -1.28 4.20
C VAL A 41 12.54 -2.38 3.21
N PRO A 42 13.53 -2.95 2.49
CA PRO A 42 13.31 -4.11 1.63
C PRO A 42 12.73 -5.30 2.42
N GLN A 43 11.84 -6.07 1.79
CA GLN A 43 11.30 -7.28 2.42
C GLN A 43 12.39 -8.34 2.65
N LYS A 44 13.39 -8.42 1.76
CA LYS A 44 14.53 -9.34 1.88
C LYS A 44 15.53 -8.81 2.93
N PRO A 45 15.99 -9.66 3.86
CA PRO A 45 17.03 -9.27 4.80
C PRO A 45 18.31 -8.82 4.09
N ILE A 46 18.92 -7.75 4.58
CA ILE A 46 20.23 -7.30 4.13
C ILE A 46 21.28 -7.90 5.08
N PRO A 47 22.27 -8.66 4.59
CA PRO A 47 23.31 -9.24 5.43
C PRO A 47 24.00 -8.19 6.30
N GLY A 48 24.11 -8.48 7.61
CA GLY A 48 24.78 -7.59 8.57
C GLY A 48 23.95 -6.40 9.07
N ILE A 49 22.73 -6.19 8.54
CA ILE A 49 21.83 -5.14 9.03
C ILE A 49 20.72 -5.78 9.87
N PRO A 50 20.62 -5.44 11.17
CA PRO A 50 19.51 -5.89 12.00
C PRO A 50 18.16 -5.44 11.43
N ARG A 51 17.17 -6.33 11.49
CA ARG A 51 15.84 -6.05 10.97
C ARG A 51 15.04 -5.24 11.98
N ASP A 52 14.56 -4.07 11.59
CA ASP A 52 13.54 -3.36 12.36
C ASP A 52 12.17 -4.02 12.14
N ILE A 53 11.53 -4.42 13.24
CA ILE A 53 10.20 -5.02 13.25
C ILE A 53 9.08 -3.98 13.03
N ASN A 54 9.37 -2.71 13.34
CA ASN A 54 8.42 -1.60 13.25
C ASN A 54 8.47 -0.89 11.90
N ALA A 55 9.48 -1.17 11.08
CA ALA A 55 9.61 -0.57 9.76
C ALA A 55 8.59 -1.14 8.75
N PRO A 56 7.96 -0.28 7.93
CA PRO A 56 7.23 -0.70 6.74
C PRO A 56 8.13 -1.56 5.85
N LYS A 57 7.56 -2.59 5.22
CA LYS A 57 8.30 -3.42 4.26
C LYS A 57 7.81 -3.14 2.85
N ILE A 58 8.74 -2.90 1.94
CA ILE A 58 8.46 -2.86 0.51
C ILE A 58 8.28 -4.28 0.02
N VAL A 59 7.07 -4.64 -0.38
CA VAL A 59 6.74 -5.97 -0.90
C VAL A 59 6.60 -5.92 -2.42
N ASP A 60 6.90 -7.02 -3.10
CA ASP A 60 6.72 -7.14 -4.55
C ASP A 60 7.32 -5.96 -5.36
N GLU A 61 8.58 -5.60 -5.06
CA GLU A 61 9.34 -4.48 -5.66
C GLU A 61 9.27 -4.43 -7.20
N ASN A 62 9.14 -5.60 -7.84
CA ASN A 62 9.09 -5.76 -9.29
C ASN A 62 7.66 -5.71 -9.90
N LYS A 63 6.60 -5.75 -9.07
CA LYS A 63 5.18 -5.80 -9.52
C LYS A 63 4.36 -4.58 -9.07
N GLY A 64 4.89 -3.76 -8.18
CA GLY A 64 4.23 -2.54 -7.73
C GLY A 64 4.28 -1.40 -8.74
N GLN A 65 5.33 -1.32 -9.57
CA GLN A 65 5.62 -0.08 -10.26
C GLN A 65 4.49 0.39 -11.20
N PRO A 66 4.17 1.68 -11.17
CA PRO A 66 4.79 2.78 -10.41
C PRO A 66 4.25 3.00 -8.99
N SER A 67 3.28 2.21 -8.52
CA SER A 67 2.90 2.19 -7.11
C SER A 67 3.92 1.41 -6.26
N ILE A 68 4.04 1.75 -4.98
CA ILE A 68 4.88 0.97 -4.06
C ILE A 68 3.94 0.17 -3.17
N ASN A 69 4.10 -1.16 -3.18
CA ASN A 69 3.33 -2.01 -2.28
C ASN A 69 4.05 -2.08 -0.94
N LEU A 70 3.31 -1.83 0.13
CA LEU A 70 3.84 -1.80 1.49
C LEU A 70 3.08 -2.79 2.37
N GLU A 71 3.81 -3.49 3.22
CA GLU A 71 3.28 -4.14 4.41
C GLU A 71 3.61 -3.25 5.62
N LEU A 72 2.58 -2.70 6.26
CA LEU A 72 2.73 -1.85 7.45
C LEU A 72 2.57 -2.68 8.74
N PRO A 73 3.53 -2.63 9.68
CA PRO A 73 3.35 -3.20 11.00
C PRO A 73 2.26 -2.49 11.82
N LYS A 74 1.64 -3.18 12.77
CA LYS A 74 0.54 -2.65 13.59
C LYS A 74 0.84 -1.37 14.35
N VAL A 75 2.11 -1.07 14.60
CA VAL A 75 2.53 0.19 15.27
C VAL A 75 2.08 1.44 14.49
N TRP A 76 1.83 1.31 13.18
CA TRP A 76 1.37 2.39 12.32
C TRP A 76 -0.14 2.63 12.37
N ASP A 77 -0.94 1.68 12.90
CA ASP A 77 -2.41 1.75 12.87
C ASP A 77 -2.94 3.06 13.47
N ARG A 78 -2.43 3.44 14.64
CA ARG A 78 -2.85 4.69 15.32
C ARG A 78 -2.50 5.95 14.52
N LEU A 79 -1.40 5.94 13.78
CA LEU A 79 -1.04 7.06 12.91
C LEU A 79 -1.96 7.10 11.69
N LEU A 80 -2.23 5.95 11.07
CA LEU A 80 -3.17 5.86 9.95
C LEU A 80 -4.57 6.33 10.36
N GLU A 81 -5.09 5.90 11.51
CA GLU A 81 -6.39 6.34 12.02
C GLU A 81 -6.47 7.86 12.19
N LYS A 82 -5.41 8.47 12.74
CA LYS A 82 -5.38 9.92 13.01
C LYS A 82 -5.23 10.78 11.74
N HIS A 83 -4.49 10.28 10.76
CA HIS A 83 -4.06 11.04 9.59
C HIS A 83 -4.75 10.58 8.29
N SER A 84 -5.72 9.66 8.38
CA SER A 84 -6.50 9.21 7.24
C SER A 84 -7.77 10.04 7.02
N SER A 85 -8.22 10.08 5.78
CA SER A 85 -9.47 10.72 5.40
C SER A 85 -10.09 10.04 4.17
N LYS A 86 -11.37 10.36 3.89
CA LYS A 86 -12.12 9.87 2.73
C LYS A 86 -12.11 8.34 2.56
N ALA A 87 -12.15 7.62 3.68
CA ALA A 87 -12.20 6.17 3.68
C ALA A 87 -13.48 5.68 3.00
N ARG A 88 -13.32 4.74 2.08
CA ARG A 88 -14.42 4.10 1.34
C ARG A 88 -14.10 2.65 1.06
N ILE A 89 -15.15 1.83 1.00
CA ILE A 89 -15.07 0.42 0.65
C ILE A 89 -15.48 0.31 -0.81
N LEU A 90 -14.60 -0.28 -1.63
CA LEU A 90 -14.84 -0.50 -3.05
C LEU A 90 -14.93 -1.99 -3.33
N THR A 91 -15.88 -2.38 -4.19
CA THR A 91 -15.90 -3.70 -4.83
C THR A 91 -14.77 -3.81 -5.86
N GLU A 92 -14.50 -5.02 -6.35
CA GLU A 92 -13.57 -5.24 -7.45
C GLU A 92 -13.90 -4.37 -8.68
N GLU A 93 -15.18 -4.32 -9.07
CA GLU A 93 -15.65 -3.54 -10.22
C GLU A 93 -15.44 -2.03 -9.99
N GLN A 94 -15.83 -1.51 -8.82
CA GLN A 94 -15.63 -0.10 -8.48
C GLN A 94 -14.15 0.28 -8.48
N PHE A 95 -13.31 -0.56 -7.89
CA PHE A 95 -11.87 -0.32 -7.85
C PHE A 95 -11.24 -0.36 -9.26
N LYS A 96 -11.66 -1.29 -10.11
CA LYS A 96 -11.24 -1.36 -11.53
C LYS A 96 -11.65 -0.13 -12.32
N ASN A 97 -12.89 0.32 -12.15
CA ASN A 97 -13.40 1.50 -12.85
C ASN A 97 -12.64 2.77 -12.45
N GLU A 98 -12.29 2.90 -11.17
CA GLU A 98 -11.61 4.09 -10.67
C GLU A 98 -10.10 4.11 -10.92
N TYR A 99 -9.44 2.94 -10.82
CA TYR A 99 -7.98 2.89 -10.80
C TYR A 99 -7.36 1.95 -11.84
N GLY A 100 -8.14 1.21 -12.62
CA GLY A 100 -7.64 0.22 -13.58
C GLY A 100 -7.09 0.77 -14.90
N GLN A 101 -6.82 2.08 -15.01
CA GLN A 101 -6.33 2.74 -16.23
C GLN A 101 -4.82 3.03 -16.22
#